data_AF-A0AA41H6E4-F1
#
_entry.id   AF-A0AA41H6E4-F1
#
_cell.length_a   1.000
_cell.length_b   1.000
_cell.length_c   1.000
_cell.angle_alpha   90.00
_cell.angle_beta   90.00
_cell.angle_gamma   90.00
#
_symmetry.space_group_name_H-M   'P 1'
#
loop_
_entity.id
_entity.type
_entity.pdbx_description
1 polymer ?
#
loop_
_entity_poly.entity_id
_entity_poly.type
_entity_poly.pdbx_seq_one_letter_code
_entity_poly.pdbx_strand_id
1 'polypeptide(L)'
;MSHIRLARISLILAAIGLNAAPAMLGMSPAYAAEAAKPAEPPKDTVRPEIYKLIDPAQTKELLAAKNYAEFKNRIDTAAAMPNVTPYEDFILNQMRVQLGQASGDYPGTVKALTGMIDSGRLKPDDKLRFIDAVGGIYYSNIKDYDQAIAWFTRYGVESGDTLKQRQFIVRSYFFKDDFATAKAEALKDVAAAKKSGAIPPKDELNLLGNVGIKTKDTELYLQAVEELTRYYPSEDYWFDLLNRTRGKKSYAPRLDLDIARLKALAAPSKMEPEDYAEIAELAVLGGFFTEAKIAMDKGYPGAIPADKNKAALQKIRDSANKGAADDAKNIDKGIESATKSKDGVGMVNLGYNFVTLGQADKGIELMKQGIAKGVAKNPEDAKLRLAYALAIAGKKDESVKLLETIGGADGRGDLARYWIMYQNPPKAAPAEAK
;
A
#
# COMPACT_ATOMS: atom_id res chain seq x y z
N MET A 1 -6.61 -10.37 8.09
CA MET A 1 -7.32 -10.90 6.91
C MET A 1 -6.29 -11.44 5.94
N SER A 2 -6.19 -12.77 5.85
CA SER A 2 -5.15 -13.49 5.10
C SER A 2 -5.76 -14.07 3.84
N HIS A 3 -5.65 -13.36 2.72
CA HIS A 3 -5.99 -13.88 1.41
C HIS A 3 -4.90 -13.53 0.39
N ILE A 4 -3.69 -14.03 0.64
CA ILE A 4 -2.74 -14.26 -0.47
C ILE A 4 -3.22 -15.55 -1.13
N ARG A 5 -3.96 -15.43 -2.24
CA ARG A 5 -4.20 -16.56 -3.14
C ARG A 5 -2.84 -16.92 -3.74
N LEU A 6 -2.15 -17.86 -3.09
CA LEU A 6 -0.94 -18.48 -3.63
C LEU A 6 -1.27 -19.03 -5.01
N ALA A 7 -0.69 -18.40 -6.04
CA ALA A 7 -0.73 -18.95 -7.39
C ALA A 7 -0.10 -20.34 -7.32
N ARG A 8 -0.92 -21.38 -7.46
CA ARG A 8 -0.41 -22.71 -7.82
C ARG A 8 0.22 -22.51 -9.20
N ILE A 9 1.53 -22.36 -9.23
CA ILE A 9 2.31 -22.40 -10.47
C ILE A 9 2.23 -23.85 -10.95
N SER A 10 1.11 -24.20 -11.59
CA SER A 10 0.98 -25.41 -12.37
C SER A 10 1.82 -25.20 -13.62
N LEU A 11 3.13 -25.45 -13.52
CA LEU A 11 3.98 -25.65 -14.68
C LEU A 11 3.51 -26.94 -15.36
N ILE A 12 2.46 -26.85 -16.18
CA ILE A 12 2.09 -27.91 -17.11
C ILE A 12 3.17 -27.90 -18.19
N LEU A 13 4.28 -28.58 -17.92
CA LEU A 13 5.25 -28.93 -18.94
C LEU A 13 4.57 -29.93 -19.87
N ALA A 14 4.18 -29.44 -21.05
CA ALA A 14 3.70 -30.29 -22.13
C ALA A 14 4.72 -31.42 -22.34
N ALA A 15 4.23 -32.67 -22.36
CA ALA A 15 5.05 -33.84 -22.62
C ALA A 15 5.74 -33.67 -23.97
N ILE A 16 7.03 -33.30 -23.95
CA ILE A 16 7.89 -33.43 -25.12
C ILE A 16 7.96 -34.93 -25.36
N GLY A 17 7.37 -35.39 -26.47
CA GLY A 17 7.25 -36.81 -26.79
C GLY A 17 8.62 -37.47 -26.74
N LEU A 18 8.85 -38.30 -25.71
CA LEU A 18 9.95 -39.26 -25.71
C LEU A 18 9.66 -40.26 -26.83
N ASN A 19 10.25 -40.02 -27.99
CA ASN A 19 10.20 -40.98 -29.08
C ASN A 19 11.02 -42.21 -28.67
N ALA A 20 10.35 -43.30 -28.31
CA ALA A 20 10.97 -44.62 -28.27
C ALA A 20 11.40 -45.00 -29.70
N ALA A 21 12.67 -45.32 -29.89
CA ALA A 21 13.17 -45.80 -31.18
C ALA A 21 12.51 -47.16 -31.51
N PRO A 22 12.01 -47.38 -32.74
CA PRO A 22 11.53 -48.70 -33.15
C PRO A 22 12.70 -49.68 -33.26
N ALA A 23 12.56 -50.84 -32.63
CA ALA A 23 13.45 -51.97 -32.87
C ALA A 23 13.25 -52.48 -34.31
N MET A 24 14.26 -52.32 -35.18
CA MET A 24 14.27 -52.95 -36.49
C MET A 24 15.17 -54.20 -36.45
N LEU A 25 14.50 -55.35 -36.57
CA LEU A 25 15.08 -56.67 -36.79
C LEU A 25 15.78 -56.74 -38.15
N GLY A 26 16.74 -57.67 -38.25
CA GLY A 26 17.80 -57.72 -39.24
C GLY A 26 17.41 -57.85 -40.71
N MET A 27 18.31 -57.36 -41.57
CA MET A 27 18.70 -57.97 -42.84
C MET A 27 20.07 -57.40 -43.28
N SER A 28 21.03 -58.27 -43.59
CA SER A 28 22.34 -57.94 -44.16
C SER A 28 22.29 -57.95 -45.71
N PRO A 29 23.36 -57.59 -46.46
CA PRO A 29 23.49 -56.30 -47.12
C PRO A 29 23.44 -56.40 -48.67
N ALA A 30 23.01 -55.33 -49.33
CA ALA A 30 23.34 -55.08 -50.73
C ALA A 30 24.14 -53.78 -50.80
N TYR A 31 25.39 -53.87 -51.25
CA TYR A 31 26.30 -52.74 -51.42
C TYR A 31 25.85 -51.88 -52.61
N ALA A 32 25.41 -50.66 -52.31
CA ALA A 32 25.45 -49.53 -53.24
C ALA A 32 26.06 -48.35 -52.48
N ALA A 33 27.20 -47.86 -52.98
CA ALA A 33 27.93 -46.74 -52.38
C ALA A 33 27.15 -45.45 -52.61
N GLU A 34 26.32 -45.07 -51.64
CA GLU A 34 25.68 -43.76 -51.59
C GLU A 34 26.60 -42.80 -50.82
N ALA A 35 26.93 -41.67 -51.44
CA ALA A 35 27.76 -40.62 -50.85
C ALA A 35 27.20 -40.23 -49.48
N ALA A 36 28.05 -40.33 -48.44
CA ALA A 36 27.67 -40.05 -47.07
C ALA A 36 27.12 -38.62 -46.95
N LYS A 37 25.81 -38.50 -46.74
CA LYS A 37 25.20 -37.28 -46.23
C LYS A 37 25.93 -36.91 -44.92
N PRO A 38 26.25 -35.63 -44.68
CA PRO A 38 26.80 -35.20 -43.40
C PRO A 38 25.89 -35.72 -42.29
N ALA A 39 26.48 -36.43 -41.33
CA ALA A 39 25.75 -37.05 -40.24
C ALA A 39 24.84 -36.01 -39.57
N GLU A 40 23.53 -36.25 -39.57
CA GLU A 40 22.60 -35.48 -38.75
C GLU A 40 23.13 -35.49 -37.30
N PRO A 41 23.10 -34.34 -36.58
CA PRO A 41 23.46 -34.33 -35.18
C PRO A 41 22.65 -35.42 -34.46
N PRO A 42 23.28 -36.20 -33.55
CA PRO A 42 22.62 -37.33 -32.90
C PRO A 42 21.30 -36.85 -32.28
N LYS A 43 20.21 -37.52 -32.64
CA LYS A 43 18.88 -37.20 -32.14
C LYS A 43 18.88 -37.32 -30.62
N ASP A 44 18.33 -36.30 -29.95
CA ASP A 44 18.16 -36.31 -28.50
C ASP A 44 17.27 -37.49 -28.09
N THR A 45 17.86 -38.51 -27.48
CA THR A 45 17.16 -39.73 -27.02
C THR A 45 17.60 -40.09 -25.60
N VAL A 46 16.67 -40.62 -24.81
CA VAL A 46 16.97 -41.21 -23.50
C VAL A 46 17.34 -42.68 -23.71
N ARG A 47 18.47 -43.12 -23.16
CA ARG A 47 18.90 -44.51 -23.29
C ARG A 47 17.96 -45.48 -22.57
N PRO A 48 17.78 -46.72 -23.07
CA PRO A 48 16.83 -47.69 -22.50
C PRO A 48 17.04 -47.96 -21.01
N GLU A 49 18.28 -48.01 -20.54
CA GLU A 49 18.64 -48.24 -19.14
C GLU A 49 18.14 -47.12 -18.21
N ILE A 50 18.20 -45.87 -18.67
CA ILE A 50 17.66 -44.72 -17.93
C ILE A 50 16.14 -44.72 -18.05
N TYR A 51 15.59 -44.91 -19.26
CA TYR A 51 14.14 -44.92 -19.50
C TYR A 51 13.41 -45.91 -18.59
N LYS A 52 13.96 -47.11 -18.38
CA LYS A 52 13.39 -48.12 -17.49
C LYS A 52 13.19 -47.62 -16.05
N LEU A 53 14.07 -46.74 -15.56
CA LEU A 53 13.97 -46.14 -14.24
C LEU A 53 12.98 -44.98 -14.19
N ILE A 54 12.86 -44.24 -15.30
CA ILE A 54 12.10 -42.99 -15.36
C ILE A 54 10.81 -43.06 -16.18
N ASP A 55 10.35 -44.26 -16.50
CA ASP A 55 9.13 -44.53 -17.26
C ASP A 55 7.94 -43.69 -16.72
N PRO A 56 7.36 -42.78 -17.54
CA PRO A 56 6.26 -41.92 -17.13
C PRO A 56 5.05 -42.66 -16.56
N ALA A 57 4.77 -43.88 -17.04
CA ALA A 57 3.65 -44.68 -16.55
C ALA A 57 3.84 -45.06 -15.07
N GLN A 58 5.06 -45.47 -14.70
CA GLN A 58 5.38 -45.88 -13.34
C GLN A 58 5.59 -44.68 -12.41
N THR A 59 6.28 -43.65 -12.90
CA THR A 59 6.61 -42.47 -12.08
C THR A 59 5.36 -41.65 -11.74
N LYS A 60 4.37 -41.61 -12.63
CA LYS A 60 3.05 -41.01 -12.35
C LYS A 60 2.30 -41.73 -11.21
N GLU A 61 2.34 -43.05 -11.18
CA GLU A 61 1.72 -43.83 -10.09
C GLU A 61 2.41 -43.58 -8.74
N LEU A 62 3.74 -43.45 -8.74
CA LEU A 62 4.51 -43.11 -7.54
C LEU A 62 4.12 -41.73 -6.98
N LEU A 63 3.89 -40.73 -7.84
CA LEU A 63 3.40 -39.41 -7.39
C LEU A 63 1.98 -39.49 -6.83
N ALA A 64 1.08 -40.22 -7.50
CA ALA A 64 -0.30 -40.40 -7.06
C ALA A 64 -0.37 -41.11 -5.68
N ALA A 65 0.49 -42.11 -5.48
CA ALA A 65 0.63 -42.84 -4.22
C ALA A 65 1.45 -42.08 -3.15
N LYS A 66 1.95 -40.87 -3.45
CA LYS A 66 2.88 -40.09 -2.61
C LYS A 66 4.14 -40.85 -2.21
N ASN A 67 4.56 -41.82 -3.02
CA ASN A 67 5.79 -42.57 -2.82
C ASN A 67 6.99 -41.78 -3.36
N TYR A 68 7.24 -40.62 -2.76
CA TYR A 68 8.26 -39.66 -3.18
C TYR A 68 9.68 -40.21 -2.98
N ALA A 69 9.89 -41.06 -1.97
CA ALA A 69 11.20 -41.66 -1.69
C ALA A 69 11.63 -42.58 -2.84
N GLU A 70 10.74 -43.46 -3.30
CA GLU A 70 11.04 -44.36 -4.42
C GLU A 70 11.20 -43.59 -5.73
N PHE A 71 10.35 -42.58 -5.98
CA PHE A 71 10.52 -41.71 -7.14
C PHE A 71 11.92 -41.08 -7.12
N LYS A 72 12.34 -40.49 -6.00
CA LYS A 72 13.66 -39.87 -5.85
C LYS A 72 14.79 -40.87 -6.12
N ASN A 73 14.70 -42.07 -5.54
CA ASN A 73 15.70 -43.12 -5.71
C ASN A 73 15.90 -43.50 -7.19
N ARG A 74 14.79 -43.62 -7.95
CA ARG A 74 14.85 -43.90 -9.38
C ARG A 74 15.56 -42.79 -10.17
N ILE A 75 15.26 -41.52 -9.89
CA ILE A 75 15.96 -40.40 -10.52
C ILE A 75 17.46 -40.45 -10.17
N ASP A 76 17.81 -40.61 -8.89
CA ASP A 76 19.19 -40.58 -8.43
C ASP A 76 20.00 -41.75 -9.00
N THR A 77 19.40 -42.94 -9.10
CA THR A 77 20.01 -44.11 -9.74
C THR A 77 20.27 -43.86 -11.23
N ALA A 78 19.30 -43.26 -11.94
CA ALA A 78 19.49 -42.90 -13.34
C ALA A 78 20.60 -41.83 -13.52
N ALA A 79 20.66 -40.85 -12.63
CA ALA A 79 21.67 -39.79 -12.65
C ALA A 79 23.08 -40.26 -12.31
N ALA A 80 23.22 -41.35 -11.56
CA ALA A 80 24.50 -41.94 -11.19
C ALA A 80 25.10 -42.87 -12.28
N MET A 81 24.37 -43.12 -13.38
CA MET A 81 24.87 -43.93 -14.47
C MET A 81 26.07 -43.27 -15.18
N PRO A 82 27.01 -44.04 -15.73
CA PRO A 82 28.10 -43.45 -16.51
C PRO A 82 27.57 -42.78 -17.79
N ASN A 83 28.25 -41.70 -18.19
CA ASN A 83 28.03 -40.98 -19.45
C ASN A 83 26.59 -40.46 -19.65
N VAL A 84 25.92 -39.98 -18.58
CA VAL A 84 24.63 -39.28 -18.70
C VAL A 84 24.78 -38.09 -19.65
N THR A 85 23.97 -38.07 -20.70
CA THR A 85 24.02 -37.01 -21.72
C THR A 85 23.38 -35.71 -21.20
N PRO A 86 23.72 -34.54 -21.77
CA PRO A 86 23.03 -33.29 -21.41
C PRO A 86 21.52 -33.31 -21.63
N TYR A 87 21.02 -34.11 -22.58
CA TYR A 87 19.59 -34.31 -22.79
C TYR A 87 18.97 -35.16 -21.68
N GLU A 88 19.62 -36.27 -21.32
CA GLU A 88 19.17 -37.12 -20.21
C GLU A 88 19.16 -36.35 -18.88
N ASP A 89 20.18 -35.55 -18.58
CA ASP A 89 20.18 -34.71 -17.37
C ASP A 89 19.05 -33.68 -17.38
N PHE A 90 18.75 -33.09 -18.55
CA PHE A 90 17.59 -32.20 -18.69
C PHE A 90 16.26 -32.91 -18.35
N ILE A 91 16.05 -34.13 -18.86
CA ILE A 91 14.87 -34.95 -18.55
C ILE A 91 14.83 -35.31 -17.06
N LEU A 92 15.97 -35.71 -16.47
CA LEU A 92 16.05 -36.02 -15.04
C LEU A 92 15.73 -34.79 -14.17
N ASN A 93 16.20 -33.60 -14.56
CA ASN A 93 15.85 -32.36 -13.88
C ASN A 93 14.35 -32.03 -14.02
N GLN A 94 13.74 -32.25 -15.18
CA GLN A 94 12.28 -32.09 -15.34
C GLN A 94 11.50 -32.98 -14.37
N MET A 95 11.98 -34.20 -14.13
CA MET A 95 11.37 -35.11 -13.15
C MET A 95 11.61 -34.67 -11.71
N ARG A 96 12.81 -34.15 -11.39
CA ARG A 96 13.09 -33.56 -10.07
C ARG A 96 12.16 -32.39 -9.77
N VAL A 97 11.83 -31.57 -10.77
CA VAL A 97 10.83 -30.49 -10.63
C VAL A 97 9.45 -31.05 -10.30
N GLN A 98 8.98 -32.08 -11.02
CA GLN A 98 7.68 -32.71 -10.74
C GLN A 98 7.63 -33.31 -9.33
N LEU A 99 8.68 -34.03 -8.95
CA LEU A 99 8.82 -34.61 -7.62
C LEU A 99 8.80 -33.51 -6.56
N GLY A 100 9.62 -32.47 -6.72
CA GLY A 100 9.73 -31.38 -5.76
C GLY A 100 8.44 -30.57 -5.62
N GLN A 101 7.70 -30.36 -6.71
CA GLN A 101 6.37 -29.75 -6.67
C GLN A 101 5.35 -30.61 -5.90
N ALA A 102 5.40 -31.93 -6.05
CA ALA A 102 4.49 -32.84 -5.36
C ALA A 102 4.86 -33.06 -3.88
N SER A 103 6.15 -33.08 -3.56
CA SER A 103 6.66 -33.35 -2.21
C SER A 103 6.85 -32.10 -1.35
N GLY A 104 6.89 -30.90 -1.95
CA GLY A 104 7.26 -29.67 -1.27
C GLY A 104 8.78 -29.49 -1.09
N ASP A 105 9.60 -30.23 -1.85
CA ASP A 105 11.06 -30.06 -1.87
C ASP A 105 11.45 -28.85 -2.74
N TYR A 106 11.32 -27.66 -2.16
CA TYR A 106 11.66 -26.39 -2.82
C TYR A 106 13.16 -26.26 -3.15
N PRO A 107 14.11 -26.60 -2.25
CA PRO A 107 15.54 -26.56 -2.61
C PRO A 107 15.90 -27.50 -3.77
N GLY A 108 15.34 -28.72 -3.79
CA GLY A 108 15.51 -29.66 -4.90
C GLY A 108 14.91 -29.14 -6.20
N THR A 109 13.72 -28.53 -6.14
CA THR A 109 13.05 -27.91 -7.30
C THR A 109 13.91 -26.78 -7.88
N VAL A 110 14.44 -25.88 -7.04
CA VAL A 110 15.31 -24.79 -7.48
C VAL A 110 16.57 -25.33 -8.16
N LYS A 111 17.25 -26.31 -7.55
CA LYS A 111 18.46 -26.91 -8.13
C LYS A 111 18.16 -27.49 -9.53
N ALA A 112 17.04 -28.18 -9.68
CA ALA A 112 16.63 -28.77 -10.95
C ALA A 112 16.27 -27.71 -12.01
N LEU A 113 15.48 -26.69 -11.64
CA LEU A 113 15.16 -25.58 -12.54
C LEU A 113 16.42 -24.82 -12.99
N THR A 114 17.35 -24.55 -12.09
CA THR A 114 18.65 -23.92 -12.42
C THR A 114 19.44 -24.77 -13.41
N GLY A 115 19.51 -26.09 -13.20
CA GLY A 115 20.14 -27.01 -14.16
C GLY A 115 19.48 -26.96 -15.55
N MET A 116 18.14 -26.88 -15.60
CA MET A 116 17.42 -26.74 -16.88
C MET A 116 17.68 -25.37 -17.55
N ILE A 117 17.75 -24.29 -16.78
CA ILE A 117 18.04 -22.93 -17.27
C ILE A 117 19.45 -22.87 -17.89
N ASP A 118 20.43 -23.46 -17.21
CA ASP A 118 21.84 -23.40 -17.62
C ASP A 118 22.18 -24.43 -18.71
N SER A 119 21.28 -25.37 -19.01
CA SER A 119 21.46 -26.39 -20.06
C SER A 119 21.52 -25.82 -21.49
N GLY A 120 21.04 -24.60 -21.71
CA GLY A 120 20.91 -24.01 -23.04
C GLY A 120 19.84 -24.64 -23.93
N ARG A 121 19.04 -25.59 -23.41
CA ARG A 121 18.02 -26.34 -24.17
C ARG A 121 16.62 -25.74 -24.12
N LEU A 122 16.40 -24.73 -23.26
CA LEU A 122 15.11 -24.05 -23.14
C LEU A 122 14.91 -23.04 -24.26
N LYS A 123 13.66 -22.92 -24.73
CA LYS A 123 13.23 -21.77 -25.52
C LYS A 123 13.35 -20.50 -24.66
N PRO A 124 13.59 -19.32 -25.25
CA PRO A 124 13.73 -18.07 -24.50
C PRO A 124 12.58 -17.81 -23.51
N ASP A 125 11.34 -18.00 -23.92
CA ASP A 125 10.16 -17.80 -23.06
C ASP A 125 10.12 -18.78 -21.87
N ASP A 126 10.47 -20.04 -22.09
CA ASP A 126 10.49 -21.06 -21.04
C ASP A 126 11.65 -20.81 -20.07
N LYS A 127 12.80 -20.35 -20.56
CA LYS A 127 13.93 -19.91 -19.72
C LYS A 127 13.50 -18.78 -18.79
N LEU A 128 12.85 -17.73 -19.33
CA LEU A 128 12.37 -16.61 -18.52
C LEU A 128 11.32 -17.04 -17.49
N ARG A 129 10.40 -17.94 -17.85
CA ARG A 129 9.43 -18.53 -16.90
C ARG A 129 10.13 -19.29 -15.77
N PHE A 130 11.21 -20.00 -16.07
CA PHE A 130 11.94 -20.77 -15.05
C PHE A 130 12.75 -19.85 -14.14
N ILE A 131 13.39 -18.82 -14.68
CA ILE A 131 14.07 -17.76 -13.90
C ILE A 131 13.07 -17.12 -12.92
N ASP A 132 11.89 -16.76 -13.40
CA ASP A 132 10.80 -16.19 -12.59
C ASP A 132 10.34 -17.16 -11.49
N ALA A 133 10.14 -18.44 -11.84
CA ALA A 133 9.77 -19.48 -10.88
C ALA A 133 10.82 -19.68 -9.79
N VAL A 134 12.12 -19.70 -10.13
CA VAL A 134 13.21 -19.82 -9.15
C VAL A 134 13.21 -18.63 -8.19
N GLY A 135 13.11 -17.39 -8.71
CA GLY A 135 12.98 -16.20 -7.88
C GLY A 135 11.78 -16.26 -6.94
N GLY A 136 10.62 -16.69 -7.46
CA GLY A 136 9.39 -16.87 -6.69
C GLY A 136 9.49 -17.91 -5.56
N ILE A 137 10.16 -19.04 -5.81
CA ILE A 137 10.41 -20.08 -4.81
C ILE A 137 11.34 -19.56 -3.71
N TYR A 138 12.43 -18.86 -4.08
CA TYR A 138 13.31 -18.23 -3.10
C TYR A 138 12.58 -17.20 -2.25
N TYR A 139 11.74 -16.37 -2.86
CA TYR A 139 10.97 -15.33 -2.18
C TYR A 139 9.91 -15.91 -1.23
N SER A 140 9.10 -16.85 -1.70
CA SER A 140 7.88 -17.29 -0.99
C SER A 140 8.08 -18.50 -0.09
N ASN A 141 8.87 -19.48 -0.55
CA ASN A 141 8.94 -20.79 0.08
C ASN A 141 10.21 -20.98 0.90
N ILE A 142 11.37 -20.66 0.31
CA ILE A 142 12.67 -20.78 0.99
C ILE A 142 12.91 -19.56 1.88
N LYS A 143 12.39 -18.40 1.50
CA LYS A 143 12.59 -17.10 2.17
C LYS A 143 14.06 -16.68 2.21
N ASP A 144 14.82 -17.06 1.18
CA ASP A 144 16.16 -16.54 0.93
C ASP A 144 16.03 -15.33 0.00
N TYR A 145 15.95 -14.16 0.63
CA TYR A 145 15.66 -12.92 -0.09
C TYR A 145 16.85 -12.42 -0.92
N ASP A 146 18.08 -12.82 -0.58
CA ASP A 146 19.26 -12.50 -1.40
C ASP A 146 19.22 -13.24 -2.74
N GLN A 147 18.90 -14.53 -2.70
CA GLN A 147 18.70 -15.30 -3.92
C GLN A 147 17.48 -14.80 -4.69
N ALA A 148 16.37 -14.48 -4.01
CA ALA A 148 15.21 -13.90 -4.68
C ALA A 148 15.58 -12.61 -5.45
N ILE A 149 16.32 -11.69 -4.84
CA ILE A 149 16.80 -10.47 -5.49
C ILE A 149 17.67 -10.80 -6.71
N ALA A 150 18.62 -11.73 -6.58
CA ALA A 150 19.50 -12.11 -7.68
C ALA A 150 18.72 -12.65 -8.88
N TRP A 151 17.76 -13.56 -8.65
CA TRP A 151 16.96 -14.18 -9.71
C TRP A 151 15.95 -13.22 -10.34
N PHE A 152 15.29 -12.36 -9.56
CA PHE A 152 14.42 -11.33 -10.11
C PHE A 152 15.18 -10.25 -10.88
N THR A 153 16.40 -9.90 -10.44
CA THR A 153 17.29 -9.00 -11.19
C THR A 153 17.71 -9.64 -12.51
N ARG A 154 18.08 -10.94 -12.49
CA ARG A 154 18.40 -11.72 -13.69
C ARG A 154 17.22 -11.74 -14.67
N TYR A 155 15.99 -11.90 -14.19
CA TYR A 155 14.79 -11.80 -15.03
C TYR A 155 14.73 -10.46 -15.77
N GLY A 156 14.94 -9.34 -15.07
CA GLY A 156 14.91 -8.02 -15.69
C GLY A 156 16.00 -7.81 -16.74
N VAL A 157 17.22 -8.30 -16.48
CA VAL A 157 18.34 -8.24 -17.43
C VAL A 157 18.08 -9.08 -18.68
N GLU A 158 17.63 -10.33 -18.51
CA GLU A 158 17.44 -11.25 -19.64
C GLU A 158 16.17 -10.98 -20.44
N SER A 159 15.12 -10.42 -19.82
CA SER A 159 13.87 -10.07 -20.52
C SER A 159 13.83 -8.64 -21.07
N GLY A 160 14.64 -7.73 -20.52
CA GLY A 160 14.52 -6.29 -20.76
C GLY A 160 13.39 -5.61 -19.97
N ASP A 161 12.58 -6.37 -19.22
CA ASP A 161 11.51 -5.85 -18.37
C ASP A 161 11.95 -5.79 -16.91
N THR A 162 12.50 -4.64 -16.52
CA THR A 162 12.94 -4.40 -15.13
C THR A 162 11.79 -4.07 -14.17
N LEU A 163 10.57 -3.87 -14.67
CA LEU A 163 9.43 -3.43 -13.84
C LEU A 163 8.64 -4.61 -13.29
N LYS A 164 8.49 -5.69 -14.05
CA LYS A 164 7.66 -6.85 -13.66
C LYS A 164 7.96 -7.37 -12.24
N GLN A 165 9.25 -7.50 -11.91
CA GLN A 165 9.68 -8.08 -10.63
C GLN A 165 10.13 -7.06 -9.59
N ARG A 166 10.08 -5.78 -9.93
CA ARG A 166 10.62 -4.70 -9.09
C ARG A 166 10.04 -4.73 -7.68
N GLN A 167 8.71 -4.89 -7.56
CA GLN A 167 8.04 -4.96 -6.26
C GLN A 167 8.56 -6.09 -5.35
N PHE A 168 8.96 -7.23 -5.92
CA PHE A 168 9.48 -8.35 -5.13
C PHE A 168 10.91 -8.09 -4.69
N ILE A 169 11.72 -7.45 -5.52
CA ILE A 169 13.08 -7.01 -5.16
C ILE A 169 13.03 -6.02 -3.99
N VAL A 170 12.17 -4.99 -4.07
CA VAL A 170 12.05 -3.98 -3.01
C VAL A 170 11.55 -4.59 -1.71
N ARG A 171 10.53 -5.46 -1.77
CA ARG A 171 10.02 -6.17 -0.59
C ARG A 171 11.03 -7.15 0.00
N SER A 172 11.84 -7.80 -0.83
CA SER A 172 12.93 -8.66 -0.37
C SER A 172 13.86 -7.91 0.57
N TYR A 173 14.29 -6.68 0.22
CA TYR A 173 15.12 -5.86 1.12
C TYR A 173 14.46 -5.66 2.49
N PHE A 174 13.17 -5.35 2.52
CA PHE A 174 12.43 -5.21 3.77
C PHE A 174 12.38 -6.52 4.58
N PHE A 175 12.12 -7.65 3.92
CA PHE A 175 12.00 -8.93 4.63
C PHE A 175 13.33 -9.49 5.14
N LYS A 176 14.46 -9.05 4.58
CA LYS A 176 15.80 -9.32 5.12
C LYS A 176 16.33 -8.22 6.05
N ASP A 177 15.43 -7.39 6.58
CA ASP A 177 15.72 -6.28 7.50
C ASP A 177 16.67 -5.19 6.93
N ASP A 178 16.88 -5.15 5.61
CA ASP A 178 17.57 -4.05 4.93
C ASP A 178 16.60 -2.89 4.68
N PHE A 179 16.21 -2.25 5.78
CA PHE A 179 15.26 -1.14 5.77
C PHE A 179 15.80 0.10 5.06
N ALA A 180 17.13 0.30 5.04
CA ALA A 180 17.76 1.43 4.38
C ALA A 180 17.58 1.33 2.86
N THR A 181 17.88 0.17 2.28
CA THR A 181 17.69 -0.06 0.85
C THR A 181 16.22 -0.10 0.47
N ALA A 182 15.37 -0.76 1.29
CA ALA A 182 13.92 -0.77 1.06
C ALA A 182 13.33 0.66 1.02
N LYS A 183 13.71 1.52 1.97
CA LYS A 183 13.31 2.95 1.98
C LYS A 183 13.78 3.66 0.71
N ALA A 184 15.06 3.52 0.35
CA ALA A 184 15.63 4.21 -0.80
C ALA A 184 14.95 3.80 -2.12
N GLU A 185 14.70 2.51 -2.32
CA GLU A 185 14.05 2.00 -3.53
C GLU A 185 12.57 2.35 -3.62
N ALA A 186 11.83 2.27 -2.51
CA ALA A 186 10.42 2.68 -2.48
C ALA A 186 10.27 4.18 -2.74
N LEU A 187 11.16 5.02 -2.20
CA LEU A 187 11.17 6.46 -2.49
C LEU A 187 11.46 6.77 -3.97
N LYS A 188 12.32 5.99 -4.63
CA LYS A 188 12.55 6.13 -6.08
C LYS A 188 11.28 5.87 -6.88
N ASP A 189 10.52 4.84 -6.53
CA ASP A 189 9.25 4.52 -7.20
C ASP A 189 8.21 5.61 -7.00
N VAL A 190 8.06 6.09 -5.76
CA VAL A 190 7.16 7.20 -5.44
C VAL A 190 7.56 8.47 -6.21
N ALA A 191 8.85 8.79 -6.24
CA ALA A 191 9.35 9.97 -6.97
C ALA A 191 9.16 9.85 -8.49
N ALA A 192 9.39 8.66 -9.06
CA ALA A 192 9.18 8.39 -10.48
C ALA A 192 7.70 8.57 -10.85
N ALA A 193 6.78 8.01 -10.07
CA ALA A 193 5.35 8.16 -10.27
C ALA A 193 4.92 9.63 -10.21
N LYS A 194 5.36 10.38 -9.18
CA LYS A 194 5.08 11.82 -9.06
C LYS A 194 5.59 12.60 -10.25
N LYS A 195 6.82 12.33 -10.70
CA LYS A 195 7.44 13.00 -11.85
C LYS A 195 6.69 12.75 -13.15
N SER A 196 6.13 11.55 -13.33
CA SER A 196 5.34 11.21 -14.52
C SER A 196 3.86 11.62 -14.42
N GLY A 197 3.44 12.25 -13.31
CA GLY A 197 2.03 12.55 -13.03
C GLY A 197 1.18 11.32 -12.73
N ALA A 198 1.80 10.16 -12.49
CA ALA A 198 1.11 8.94 -12.08
C ALA A 198 0.85 8.94 -10.57
N ILE A 199 -0.15 8.16 -10.16
CA ILE A 199 -0.43 7.94 -8.74
C ILE A 199 0.69 7.04 -8.17
N PRO A 200 1.38 7.45 -7.08
CA PRO A 200 2.39 6.61 -6.43
C PRO A 200 1.83 5.25 -6.01
N PRO A 201 2.52 4.12 -6.22
CA PRO A 201 1.98 2.80 -5.90
C PRO A 201 1.63 2.66 -4.41
N LYS A 202 0.39 2.25 -4.11
CA LYS A 202 -0.10 2.04 -2.74
C LYS A 202 0.82 1.14 -1.90
N ASP A 203 1.33 0.08 -2.50
CA ASP A 203 2.18 -0.90 -1.83
C ASP A 203 3.54 -0.32 -1.42
N GLU A 204 4.12 0.58 -2.21
CA GLU A 204 5.35 1.28 -1.87
C GLU A 204 5.13 2.30 -0.75
N LEU A 205 3.98 2.99 -0.75
CA LEU A 205 3.60 3.86 0.36
C LEU A 205 3.39 3.07 1.66
N ASN A 206 2.68 1.94 1.60
CA ASN A 206 2.53 1.03 2.75
C ASN A 206 3.89 0.50 3.23
N LEU A 207 4.81 0.19 2.31
CA LEU A 207 6.15 -0.25 2.64
C LEU A 207 6.93 0.84 3.38
N LEU A 208 6.90 2.09 2.91
CA LEU A 208 7.52 3.23 3.60
C LEU A 208 6.96 3.41 5.01
N GLY A 209 5.64 3.27 5.18
CA GLY A 209 5.00 3.26 6.50
C GLY A 209 5.54 2.13 7.39
N ASN A 210 5.62 0.91 6.87
CA ASN A 210 6.16 -0.24 7.60
C ASN A 210 7.64 -0.05 7.98
N VAL A 211 8.45 0.51 7.07
CA VAL A 211 9.84 0.88 7.37
C VAL A 211 9.88 1.92 8.50
N GLY A 212 9.03 2.93 8.46
CA GLY A 212 8.90 3.93 9.53
C GLY A 212 8.60 3.30 10.89
N ILE A 213 7.67 2.35 10.94
CA ILE A 213 7.37 1.58 12.17
C ILE A 213 8.60 0.80 12.64
N LYS A 214 9.22 0.00 11.76
CA LYS A 214 10.33 -0.89 12.10
C LYS A 214 11.57 -0.13 12.58
N THR A 215 11.83 1.02 11.97
CA THR A 215 12.97 1.89 12.30
C THR A 215 12.64 2.93 13.38
N LYS A 216 11.39 3.00 13.84
CA LYS A 216 10.87 4.05 14.74
C LYS A 216 11.01 5.47 14.17
N ASP A 217 11.13 5.59 12.85
CA ASP A 217 11.14 6.85 12.09
C ASP A 217 9.68 7.34 11.94
N THR A 218 9.26 8.15 12.91
CA THR A 218 7.88 8.69 12.97
C THR A 218 7.61 9.66 11.82
N GLU A 219 8.63 10.38 11.35
CA GLU A 219 8.49 11.32 10.24
C GLU A 219 8.23 10.57 8.93
N LEU A 220 8.99 9.51 8.66
CA LEU A 220 8.76 8.65 7.50
C LEU A 220 7.37 8.01 7.54
N TYR A 221 6.95 7.51 8.71
CA TYR A 221 5.61 6.94 8.85
C TYR A 221 4.54 7.97 8.49
N LEU A 222 4.65 9.18 9.03
CA LEU A 222 3.64 10.22 8.78
C LEU A 222 3.66 10.70 7.33
N GLN A 223 4.83 10.80 6.70
CA GLN A 223 4.93 11.07 5.25
C GLN A 223 4.21 10.00 4.44
N ALA A 224 4.42 8.72 4.75
CA ALA A 224 3.75 7.61 4.07
C ALA A 224 2.23 7.68 4.24
N VAL A 225 1.73 7.94 5.44
CA VAL A 225 0.28 8.06 5.69
C VAL A 225 -0.32 9.32 5.07
N GLU A 226 0.40 10.46 5.04
CA GLU A 226 -0.06 11.66 4.33
C GLU A 226 -0.24 11.36 2.83
N GLU A 227 0.70 10.63 2.22
CA GLU A 227 0.64 10.22 0.82
C GLU A 227 -0.48 9.19 0.57
N LEU A 228 -0.66 8.22 1.46
CA LEU A 228 -1.79 7.28 1.39
C LEU A 228 -3.12 8.02 1.47
N THR A 229 -3.26 8.98 2.38
CA THR A 229 -4.46 9.82 2.47
C THR A 229 -4.65 10.68 1.23
N ARG A 230 -3.57 11.18 0.62
CA ARG A 230 -3.61 12.03 -0.59
C ARG A 230 -4.07 11.27 -1.82
N TYR A 231 -3.57 10.06 -2.03
CA TYR A 231 -3.75 9.30 -3.26
C TYR A 231 -4.78 8.17 -3.16
N TYR A 232 -4.98 7.64 -1.96
CA TYR A 232 -5.87 6.51 -1.65
C TYR A 232 -6.73 6.82 -0.43
N PRO A 233 -7.46 7.95 -0.41
CA PRO A 233 -8.16 8.43 0.79
C PRO A 233 -9.12 7.36 1.32
N SER A 234 -8.99 7.07 2.60
CA SER A 234 -9.94 6.26 3.37
C SER A 234 -10.12 6.92 4.73
N GLU A 235 -11.26 6.67 5.37
CA GLU A 235 -11.50 7.18 6.73
C GLU A 235 -10.43 6.67 7.71
N ASP A 236 -9.91 5.46 7.52
CA ASP A 236 -8.82 4.90 8.33
C ASP A 236 -7.52 5.72 8.20
N TYR A 237 -7.12 6.07 6.97
CA TYR A 237 -5.92 6.87 6.77
C TYR A 237 -6.09 8.30 7.27
N TRP A 238 -7.26 8.90 7.08
CA TRP A 238 -7.57 10.22 7.64
C TRP A 238 -7.49 10.22 9.17
N PHE A 239 -8.13 9.24 9.80
CA PHE A 239 -8.14 9.11 11.25
C PHE A 239 -6.72 8.92 11.82
N ASP A 240 -5.93 8.04 11.22
CA ASP A 240 -4.55 7.79 11.64
C ASP A 240 -3.63 9.02 11.42
N LEU A 241 -3.72 9.67 10.25
CA LEU A 241 -2.95 10.88 9.92
C LEU A 241 -3.19 11.99 10.95
N LEU A 242 -4.45 12.25 11.27
CA LEU A 242 -4.85 13.33 12.17
C LEU A 242 -4.44 13.04 13.62
N ASN A 243 -4.66 11.82 14.11
CA ASN A 243 -4.25 11.43 15.46
C ASN A 243 -2.72 11.48 15.63
N ARG A 244 -1.96 11.03 14.65
CA ARG A 244 -0.49 11.07 14.72
C ARG A 244 0.07 12.48 14.57
N THR A 245 -0.61 13.34 13.83
CA THR A 245 -0.26 14.76 13.77
C THR A 245 -0.41 15.42 15.14
N ARG A 246 -1.51 15.14 15.85
CA ARG A 246 -1.72 15.57 17.25
C ARG A 246 -0.64 15.03 18.20
N GLY A 247 -0.09 13.84 17.90
CA GLY A 247 0.99 13.21 18.66
C GLY A 247 2.41 13.74 18.40
N LYS A 248 2.62 14.67 17.45
CA LYS A 248 3.96 15.24 17.20
C LYS A 248 4.44 16.03 18.41
N LYS A 249 5.74 15.96 18.70
CA LYS A 249 6.37 16.76 19.78
C LYS A 249 6.22 18.26 19.60
N SER A 250 6.18 18.73 18.36
CA SER A 250 6.04 20.16 18.03
C SER A 250 4.60 20.66 18.01
N TYR A 251 3.62 19.75 18.10
CA TYR A 251 2.21 20.09 17.93
C TYR A 251 1.71 21.06 19.01
N ALA A 252 0.98 22.10 18.59
CA ALA A 252 0.39 23.08 19.49
C ALA A 252 -1.02 22.64 19.94
N PRO A 253 -1.28 22.38 21.24
CA PRO A 253 -2.58 21.90 21.73
C PRO A 253 -3.77 22.83 21.42
N ARG A 254 -3.51 24.13 21.20
CA ARG A 254 -4.54 25.09 20.76
C ARG A 254 -5.22 24.73 19.43
N LEU A 255 -4.63 23.80 18.65
CA LEU A 255 -5.18 23.29 17.38
C LEU A 255 -6.08 22.06 17.56
N ASP A 256 -6.32 21.59 18.78
CA ASP A 256 -7.07 20.36 19.03
C ASP A 256 -8.48 20.42 18.42
N LEU A 257 -9.16 21.56 18.55
CA LEU A 257 -10.46 21.75 17.93
C LEU A 257 -10.37 21.71 16.39
N ASP A 258 -9.29 22.24 15.81
CA ASP A 258 -9.08 22.28 14.36
C ASP A 258 -8.78 20.89 13.77
N ILE A 259 -8.02 20.06 14.48
CA ILE A 259 -7.82 18.64 14.14
C ILE A 259 -9.13 17.87 14.27
N ALA A 260 -9.86 18.06 15.37
CA ALA A 260 -11.12 17.33 15.63
C ALA A 260 -12.21 17.69 14.60
N ARG A 261 -12.28 18.96 14.16
CA ARG A 261 -13.13 19.41 13.05
C ARG A 261 -12.85 18.63 11.77
N LEU A 262 -11.59 18.58 11.36
CA LEU A 262 -11.23 17.87 10.13
C LEU A 262 -11.45 16.35 10.26
N LYS A 263 -11.19 15.78 11.44
CA LYS A 263 -11.46 14.37 11.75
C LYS A 263 -12.94 14.03 11.58
N ALA A 264 -13.83 14.87 12.12
CA ALA A 264 -15.28 14.72 11.98
C ALA A 264 -15.79 14.81 10.52
N LEU A 265 -15.08 15.55 9.66
CA LEU A 265 -15.41 15.73 8.25
C LEU A 265 -14.84 14.62 7.35
N ALA A 266 -13.63 14.15 7.67
CA ALA A 266 -12.87 13.23 6.81
C ALA A 266 -13.00 11.76 7.22
N ALA A 267 -13.38 11.49 8.47
CA ALA A 267 -13.57 10.14 9.00
C ALA A 267 -14.82 10.04 9.91
N PRO A 268 -16.01 10.47 9.46
CA PRO A 268 -17.20 10.54 10.30
C PRO A 268 -17.64 9.19 10.88
N SER A 269 -17.39 8.06 10.20
CA SER A 269 -17.74 6.71 10.70
C SER A 269 -16.80 6.19 11.78
N LYS A 270 -15.65 6.86 11.95
CA LYS A 270 -14.64 6.55 12.98
C LYS A 270 -14.79 7.39 14.25
N MET A 271 -15.71 8.36 14.23
CA MET A 271 -15.95 9.25 15.36
C MET A 271 -16.83 8.56 16.40
N GLU A 272 -16.34 8.46 17.63
CA GLU A 272 -17.12 7.98 18.76
C GLU A 272 -17.89 9.14 19.42
N PRO A 273 -18.94 8.87 20.22
CA PRO A 273 -19.66 9.89 20.98
C PRO A 273 -18.74 10.83 21.77
N GLU A 274 -17.67 10.31 22.37
CA GLU A 274 -16.68 11.06 23.15
C GLU A 274 -15.84 11.99 22.28
N ASP A 275 -15.54 11.63 21.02
CA ASP A 275 -14.83 12.53 20.10
C ASP A 275 -15.70 13.76 19.78
N TYR A 276 -17.00 13.57 19.60
CA TYR A 276 -17.94 14.68 19.42
C TYR A 276 -18.11 15.51 20.70
N ALA A 277 -18.06 14.88 21.88
CA ALA A 277 -18.08 15.58 23.16
C ALA A 277 -16.86 16.50 23.32
N GLU A 278 -15.66 16.03 22.93
CA GLU A 278 -14.43 16.84 22.93
C GLU A 278 -14.58 18.06 22.01
N ILE A 279 -15.11 17.88 20.79
CA ILE A 279 -15.41 19.00 19.88
C ILE A 279 -16.35 20.00 20.57
N ALA A 280 -17.42 19.51 21.20
CA ALA A 280 -18.40 20.36 21.85
C ALA A 280 -17.81 21.16 23.01
N GLU A 281 -17.01 20.51 23.86
CA GLU A 281 -16.34 21.17 24.99
C GLU A 281 -15.40 22.27 24.50
N LEU A 282 -14.51 21.95 23.56
CA LEU A 282 -13.55 22.90 22.98
C LEU A 282 -14.27 24.05 22.25
N ALA A 283 -15.36 23.75 21.55
CA ALA A 283 -16.18 24.76 20.88
C ALA A 283 -16.88 25.69 21.88
N VAL A 284 -17.43 25.17 22.98
CA VAL A 284 -17.98 25.99 24.08
C VAL A 284 -16.91 26.91 24.66
N LEU A 285 -15.71 26.39 24.93
CA LEU A 285 -14.59 27.18 25.44
C LEU A 285 -14.16 28.28 24.46
N GLY A 286 -14.26 28.01 23.15
CA GLY A 286 -13.99 28.96 22.08
C GLY A 286 -15.11 29.95 21.77
N GLY A 287 -16.29 29.80 22.39
CA GLY A 287 -17.48 30.60 22.09
C GLY A 287 -18.17 30.25 20.77
N PHE A 288 -17.92 29.06 20.22
CA PHE A 288 -18.50 28.53 18.99
C PHE A 288 -19.75 27.67 19.29
N PHE A 289 -20.77 28.26 19.92
CA PHE A 289 -21.86 27.49 20.53
C PHE A 289 -22.73 26.71 19.55
N THR A 290 -22.96 27.24 18.35
CA THR A 290 -23.69 26.52 17.28
C THR A 290 -22.95 25.25 16.87
N GLU A 291 -21.63 25.33 16.70
CA GLU A 291 -20.80 24.16 16.42
C GLU A 291 -20.84 23.15 17.57
N ALA A 292 -20.72 23.63 18.81
CA ALA A 292 -20.79 22.79 19.99
C ALA A 292 -22.13 22.04 20.08
N LYS A 293 -23.23 22.73 19.76
CA LYS A 293 -24.56 22.13 19.73
C LYS A 293 -24.63 21.01 18.69
N ILE A 294 -24.18 21.27 17.47
CA ILE A 294 -24.15 20.27 16.39
C ILE A 294 -23.33 19.04 16.81
N ALA A 295 -22.19 19.24 17.45
CA ALA A 295 -21.36 18.15 17.94
C ALA A 295 -22.07 17.34 19.05
N MET A 296 -22.68 17.99 20.05
CA MET A 296 -23.44 17.28 21.09
C MET A 296 -24.64 16.50 20.55
N ASP A 297 -25.32 17.03 19.54
CA ASP A 297 -26.46 16.35 18.90
C ASP A 297 -25.99 15.15 18.08
N LYS A 298 -24.79 15.20 17.48
CA LYS A 298 -24.18 14.05 16.76
C LYS A 298 -23.69 12.96 17.70
N GLY A 299 -22.96 13.31 18.76
CA GLY A 299 -22.41 12.33 19.70
C GLY A 299 -23.49 11.67 20.56
N TYR A 300 -24.54 12.44 20.89
CA TYR A 300 -25.60 11.99 21.78
C TYR A 300 -26.97 12.42 21.23
N PRO A 301 -27.48 11.81 20.14
CA PRO A 301 -28.74 12.22 19.52
C PRO A 301 -29.97 12.08 20.44
N GLY A 302 -29.85 11.27 21.50
CA GLY A 302 -30.86 11.12 22.54
C GLY A 302 -30.38 11.59 23.92
N ALA A 303 -30.77 10.82 24.94
CA ALA A 303 -30.31 11.05 26.31
C ALA A 303 -28.82 10.70 26.46
N ILE A 304 -28.10 11.51 27.22
CA ILE A 304 -26.73 11.19 27.63
C ILE A 304 -26.78 9.98 28.57
N PRO A 305 -25.96 8.94 28.37
CA PRO A 305 -25.92 7.74 29.21
C PRO A 305 -25.80 8.08 30.70
N ALA A 306 -26.42 7.27 31.55
CA ALA A 306 -26.41 7.46 33.01
C ALA A 306 -25.13 6.92 33.66
N ASP A 307 -23.98 7.44 33.22
CA ASP A 307 -22.66 7.12 33.77
C ASP A 307 -22.06 8.30 34.56
N LYS A 308 -20.82 8.16 35.02
CA LYS A 308 -20.09 9.18 35.78
C LYS A 308 -19.86 10.49 35.02
N ASN A 309 -19.89 10.46 33.68
CA ASN A 309 -19.63 11.62 32.82
C ASN A 309 -20.92 12.41 32.50
N LYS A 310 -22.11 11.84 32.77
CA LYS A 310 -23.41 12.45 32.46
C LYS A 310 -23.52 13.92 32.86
N ALA A 311 -23.14 14.25 34.09
CA ALA A 311 -23.26 15.61 34.61
C ALA A 311 -22.38 16.61 33.85
N ALA A 312 -21.15 16.22 33.50
CA ALA A 312 -20.22 17.06 32.75
C ALA A 312 -20.72 17.26 31.31
N LEU A 313 -21.10 16.19 30.63
CA LEU A 313 -21.64 16.22 29.27
C LEU A 313 -22.95 17.03 29.19
N GLN A 314 -23.82 16.90 30.19
CA GLN A 314 -25.06 17.67 30.25
C GLN A 314 -24.78 19.16 30.38
N LYS A 315 -23.79 19.56 31.20
CA LYS A 315 -23.37 20.96 31.32
C LYS A 315 -22.86 21.52 29.99
N ILE A 316 -22.09 20.74 29.22
CA ILE A 316 -21.63 21.13 27.88
C ILE A 316 -22.82 21.32 26.95
N ARG A 317 -23.75 20.35 26.89
CA ARG A 317 -24.97 20.43 26.09
C ARG A 317 -25.82 21.65 26.44
N ASP A 318 -26.04 21.92 27.72
CA ASP A 318 -26.85 23.05 28.17
C ASP A 318 -26.20 24.38 27.79
N SER A 319 -24.87 24.50 27.97
CA SER A 319 -24.11 25.68 27.56
C SER A 319 -24.16 25.88 26.04
N ALA A 320 -23.99 24.81 25.26
CA ALA A 320 -24.06 24.85 23.81
C ALA A 320 -25.46 25.25 23.31
N ASN A 321 -26.51 24.65 23.84
CA ASN A 321 -27.89 24.97 23.47
C ASN A 321 -28.26 26.40 23.82
N LYS A 322 -27.90 26.87 25.03
CA LYS A 322 -28.17 28.25 25.45
C LYS A 322 -27.40 29.24 24.58
N GLY A 323 -26.09 29.05 24.41
CA GLY A 323 -25.26 29.95 23.62
C GLY A 323 -25.68 30.00 22.15
N ALA A 324 -26.00 28.86 21.54
CA ALA A 324 -26.48 28.81 20.15
C ALA A 324 -27.82 29.55 19.98
N ALA A 325 -28.73 29.42 20.94
CA ALA A 325 -30.01 30.15 20.94
C ALA A 325 -29.82 31.65 21.15
N ASP A 326 -28.86 32.05 21.99
CA ASP A 326 -28.52 33.45 22.24
C ASP A 326 -27.86 34.09 21.01
N ASP A 327 -26.90 33.40 20.38
CA ASP A 327 -26.25 33.83 19.14
C ASP A 327 -27.28 33.99 18.02
N ALA A 328 -28.15 32.99 17.80
CA ALA A 328 -29.16 33.05 16.75
C ALA A 328 -30.08 34.30 16.85
N LYS A 329 -30.27 34.85 18.05
CA LYS A 329 -31.09 36.05 18.29
C LYS A 329 -30.28 37.34 18.33
N ASN A 330 -29.04 37.29 18.79
CA ASN A 330 -28.30 38.48 19.22
C ASN A 330 -26.92 38.66 18.57
N ILE A 331 -26.45 37.74 17.71
CA ILE A 331 -25.09 37.76 17.16
C ILE A 331 -24.73 39.10 16.48
N ASP A 332 -25.70 39.75 15.84
CA ASP A 332 -25.51 41.06 15.19
C ASP A 332 -25.09 42.17 16.15
N LYS A 333 -25.54 42.11 17.42
CA LYS A 333 -25.17 43.09 18.45
C LYS A 333 -23.68 43.03 18.80
N GLY A 334 -23.02 41.90 18.53
CA GLY A 334 -21.59 41.74 18.76
C GLY A 334 -20.70 42.51 17.78
N ILE A 335 -21.22 42.88 16.60
CA ILE A 335 -20.42 43.47 15.50
C ILE A 335 -19.82 44.81 15.93
N GLU A 336 -20.60 45.68 16.56
CA GLU A 336 -20.13 47.01 16.95
C GLU A 336 -18.97 46.91 17.96
N SER A 337 -19.13 46.07 18.98
CA SER A 337 -18.09 45.85 20.00
C SER A 337 -16.83 45.24 19.38
N ALA A 338 -16.97 44.21 18.54
CA ALA A 338 -15.86 43.59 17.83
C ALA A 338 -15.11 44.59 16.92
N THR A 339 -15.85 45.47 16.24
CA THR A 339 -15.29 46.49 15.35
C THR A 339 -14.59 47.61 16.13
N LYS A 340 -15.00 47.91 17.37
CA LYS A 340 -14.35 48.91 18.24
C LYS A 340 -13.12 48.39 18.99
N SER A 341 -12.90 47.07 19.07
CA SER A 341 -11.70 46.48 19.68
C SER A 341 -10.41 47.04 19.07
N LYS A 342 -9.27 46.98 19.76
CA LYS A 342 -7.97 47.35 19.17
C LYS A 342 -7.39 46.25 18.29
N ASP A 343 -7.86 45.02 18.44
CA ASP A 343 -7.47 43.87 17.63
C ASP A 343 -8.65 43.32 16.81
N GLY A 344 -8.34 42.47 15.85
CA GLY A 344 -9.32 41.82 14.98
C GLY A 344 -9.86 40.48 15.47
N VAL A 345 -9.40 39.99 16.64
CA VAL A 345 -9.74 38.64 17.15
C VAL A 345 -11.25 38.48 17.30
N GLY A 346 -11.92 39.50 17.86
CA GLY A 346 -13.37 39.49 18.05
C GLY A 346 -14.14 39.36 16.73
N MET A 347 -13.70 40.06 15.67
CA MET A 347 -14.32 39.97 14.35
C MET A 347 -14.09 38.60 13.70
N VAL A 348 -12.90 38.01 13.86
CA VAL A 348 -12.62 36.67 13.35
C VAL A 348 -13.50 35.61 14.02
N ASN A 349 -13.62 35.65 15.35
CA ASN A 349 -14.44 34.68 16.08
C ASN A 349 -15.93 34.86 15.79
N LEU A 350 -16.41 36.11 15.82
CA LEU A 350 -17.81 36.42 15.52
C LEU A 350 -18.18 36.08 14.08
N GLY A 351 -17.27 36.38 13.13
CA GLY A 351 -17.43 36.02 11.74
C GLY A 351 -17.50 34.51 11.52
N TYR A 352 -16.68 33.73 12.23
CA TYR A 352 -16.80 32.27 12.19
C TYR A 352 -18.15 31.77 12.75
N ASN A 353 -18.66 32.37 13.84
CA ASN A 353 -20.00 32.06 14.35
C ASN A 353 -21.09 32.34 13.32
N PHE A 354 -21.03 33.47 12.60
CA PHE A 354 -21.93 33.76 11.48
C PHE A 354 -21.89 32.66 10.41
N VAL A 355 -20.70 32.18 10.03
CA VAL A 355 -20.55 31.09 9.06
C VAL A 355 -21.23 29.81 9.56
N THR A 356 -20.99 29.42 10.82
CA THR A 356 -21.62 28.22 11.40
C THR A 356 -23.14 28.34 11.58
N LEU A 357 -23.67 29.55 11.66
CA LEU A 357 -25.12 29.85 11.65
C LEU A 357 -25.72 29.91 10.24
N GLY A 358 -24.93 29.61 9.19
CA GLY A 358 -25.38 29.66 7.79
C GLY A 358 -25.32 31.05 7.14
N GLN A 359 -24.83 32.07 7.84
CA GLN A 359 -24.63 33.41 7.29
C GLN A 359 -23.21 33.58 6.72
N ALA A 360 -22.86 32.71 5.77
CA ALA A 360 -21.48 32.55 5.29
C ALA A 360 -20.86 33.84 4.73
N ASP A 361 -21.55 34.56 3.84
CA ASP A 361 -20.99 35.76 3.21
C ASP A 361 -20.67 36.87 4.23
N LYS A 362 -21.62 37.13 5.14
CA LYS A 362 -21.47 38.10 6.22
C LYS A 362 -20.32 37.72 7.16
N GLY A 363 -20.27 36.43 7.52
CA GLY A 363 -19.23 35.92 8.40
C GLY A 363 -17.83 35.98 7.79
N ILE A 364 -17.68 35.55 6.54
CA ILE A 364 -16.41 35.61 5.79
C ILE A 364 -15.92 37.05 5.66
N GLU A 365 -16.81 37.99 5.32
CA GLU A 365 -16.44 39.41 5.23
C GLU A 365 -15.94 39.95 6.57
N LEU A 366 -16.66 39.66 7.67
CA LEU A 366 -16.25 40.08 9.00
C LEU A 366 -14.89 39.46 9.42
N MET A 367 -14.66 38.18 9.07
CA MET A 367 -13.37 37.53 9.32
C MET A 367 -12.23 38.18 8.53
N LYS A 368 -12.46 38.52 7.24
CA LYS A 368 -11.49 39.24 6.40
C LYS A 368 -11.15 40.61 7.00
N GLN A 369 -12.14 41.37 7.45
CA GLN A 369 -11.94 42.65 8.16
C GLN A 369 -11.16 42.48 9.46
N GLY A 370 -11.46 41.44 10.24
CA GLY A 370 -10.72 41.10 11.44
C GLY A 370 -9.24 40.83 11.17
N ILE A 371 -8.93 40.01 10.16
CA ILE A 371 -7.54 39.73 9.78
C ILE A 371 -6.84 41.00 9.28
N ALA A 372 -7.51 41.82 8.47
CA ALA A 372 -6.95 43.08 7.95
C ALA A 372 -6.64 44.09 9.06
N LYS A 373 -7.44 44.11 10.13
CA LYS A 373 -7.19 44.94 11.32
C LYS A 373 -6.00 44.47 12.16
N GLY A 374 -5.60 43.21 11.98
CA GLY A 374 -4.48 42.59 12.69
C GLY A 374 -4.92 41.76 13.89
N VAL A 375 -4.24 40.63 14.06
CA VAL A 375 -4.48 39.68 15.16
C VAL A 375 -3.17 39.54 15.95
N ALA A 376 -3.18 40.03 17.19
CA ALA A 376 -1.95 40.16 17.98
C ALA A 376 -1.34 38.81 18.40
N LYS A 377 -2.16 37.79 18.62
CA LYS A 377 -1.72 36.45 19.01
C LYS A 377 -2.13 35.44 17.96
N ASN A 378 -1.16 34.72 17.40
CA ASN A 378 -1.34 33.69 16.40
C ASN A 378 -2.16 34.15 15.17
N PRO A 379 -1.71 35.18 14.42
CA PRO A 379 -2.43 35.68 13.25
C PRO A 379 -2.67 34.61 12.17
N GLU A 380 -1.77 33.63 12.04
CA GLU A 380 -1.94 32.51 11.11
C GLU A 380 -3.10 31.58 11.50
N ASP A 381 -3.47 31.49 12.79
CA ASP A 381 -4.63 30.71 13.22
C ASP A 381 -5.93 31.36 12.73
N ALA A 382 -5.97 32.69 12.70
CA ALA A 382 -7.11 33.43 12.17
C ALA A 382 -7.28 33.19 10.66
N LYS A 383 -6.16 33.20 9.91
CA LYS A 383 -6.17 32.85 8.48
C LYS A 383 -6.59 31.40 8.25
N LEU A 384 -6.09 30.48 9.07
CA LEU A 384 -6.44 29.07 9.03
C LEU A 384 -7.94 28.87 9.24
N ARG A 385 -8.51 29.53 10.25
CA ARG A 385 -9.96 29.50 10.51
C ARG A 385 -10.78 30.15 9.39
N LEU A 386 -10.32 31.24 8.79
CA LEU A 386 -10.96 31.83 7.61
C LEU A 386 -10.95 30.85 6.44
N ALA A 387 -9.85 30.13 6.22
CA ALA A 387 -9.79 29.12 5.17
C ALA A 387 -10.79 27.98 5.39
N TYR A 388 -11.00 27.56 6.64
CA TYR A 388 -12.03 26.58 6.99
C TYR A 388 -13.43 27.11 6.71
N ALA A 389 -13.71 28.35 7.10
CA ALA A 389 -14.98 29.02 6.80
C ALA A 389 -15.24 29.10 5.29
N LEU A 390 -14.21 29.43 4.49
CA LEU A 390 -14.29 29.42 3.03
C LEU A 390 -14.60 28.03 2.48
N ALA A 391 -13.94 26.99 3.00
CA ALA A 391 -14.19 25.60 2.60
C ALA A 391 -15.62 25.16 2.93
N ILE A 392 -16.09 25.44 4.15
CA ILE A 392 -17.46 25.14 4.62
C ILE A 392 -18.50 25.88 3.76
N ALA A 393 -18.20 27.11 3.35
CA ALA A 393 -19.05 27.92 2.48
C ALA A 393 -18.99 27.54 1.00
N GLY A 394 -18.24 26.49 0.62
CA GLY A 394 -18.09 26.06 -0.77
C GLY A 394 -17.17 26.95 -1.62
N LYS A 395 -16.47 27.93 -1.01
CA LYS A 395 -15.50 28.82 -1.69
C LYS A 395 -14.13 28.15 -1.78
N LYS A 396 -14.08 27.00 -2.45
CA LYS A 396 -12.92 26.10 -2.54
C LYS A 396 -11.65 26.82 -3.03
N ASP A 397 -11.72 27.54 -4.13
CA ASP A 397 -10.53 28.17 -4.72
C ASP A 397 -9.94 29.26 -3.82
N GLU A 398 -10.79 30.06 -3.17
CA GLU A 398 -10.36 31.03 -2.16
C GLU A 398 -9.75 30.34 -0.93
N SER A 399 -10.35 29.25 -0.47
CA SER A 399 -9.83 28.47 0.67
C SER A 399 -8.44 27.91 0.36
N VAL A 400 -8.28 27.20 -0.76
CA VAL A 400 -7.01 26.58 -1.16
C VAL A 400 -5.91 27.63 -1.29
N LYS A 401 -6.19 28.74 -1.99
CA LYS A 401 -5.22 29.83 -2.15
C LYS A 401 -4.76 30.41 -0.80
N LEU A 402 -5.67 30.52 0.17
CA LEU A 402 -5.32 30.98 1.51
C LEU A 402 -4.50 29.93 2.28
N LEU A 403 -4.90 28.65 2.22
CA LEU A 403 -4.20 27.54 2.89
C LEU A 403 -2.76 27.38 2.40
N GLU A 404 -2.50 27.61 1.11
CA GLU A 404 -1.14 27.58 0.53
C GLU A 404 -0.19 28.59 1.17
N THR A 405 -0.72 29.67 1.78
CA THR A 405 0.09 30.68 2.47
C THR A 405 0.44 30.32 3.91
N ILE A 406 -0.19 29.27 4.46
CA ILE A 406 -0.10 28.92 5.88
C ILE A 406 0.98 27.85 6.06
N GLY A 407 2.04 28.22 6.78
CA GLY A 407 3.12 27.32 7.19
C GLY A 407 3.14 27.05 8.69
N GLY A 408 4.27 26.53 9.16
CA GLY A 408 4.53 26.27 10.59
C GLY A 408 4.65 24.79 10.91
N ALA A 409 5.63 24.45 11.75
CA ALA A 409 5.91 23.09 12.19
C ALA A 409 5.11 22.66 13.43
N ASP A 410 4.21 23.52 13.92
CA ASP A 410 3.42 23.32 15.13
C ASP A 410 2.06 22.65 14.89
N GLY A 411 1.87 22.06 13.71
CA GLY A 411 0.62 21.44 13.26
C GLY A 411 -0.19 22.31 12.30
N ARG A 412 0.08 23.62 12.22
CA ARG A 412 -0.65 24.52 11.30
C ARG A 412 -0.39 24.24 9.83
N GLY A 413 0.88 24.08 9.47
CA GLY A 413 1.24 23.72 8.10
C GLY A 413 0.68 22.35 7.70
N ASP A 414 0.57 21.42 8.65
CA ASP A 414 -0.05 20.10 8.42
C ASP A 414 -1.56 20.25 8.14
N LEU A 415 -2.29 20.92 9.05
CA LEU A 415 -3.71 21.21 8.88
C LEU A 415 -4.01 21.93 7.56
N ALA A 416 -3.17 22.90 7.18
CA ALA A 416 -3.31 23.59 5.91
C ALA A 416 -3.24 22.63 4.71
N ARG A 417 -2.21 21.77 4.65
CA ARG A 417 -2.06 20.75 3.61
C ARG A 417 -3.21 19.74 3.63
N TYR A 418 -3.65 19.33 4.81
CA TYR A 418 -4.73 18.34 4.97
C TYR A 418 -6.07 18.90 4.51
N TRP A 419 -6.39 20.16 4.78
CA TRP A 419 -7.58 20.81 4.23
C TRP A 419 -7.51 20.97 2.71
N ILE A 420 -6.33 21.23 2.14
CA ILE A 420 -6.14 21.22 0.68
C ILE A 420 -6.42 19.83 0.12
N MET A 421 -5.90 18.77 0.76
CA MET A 421 -6.14 17.37 0.37
C MET A 421 -7.62 17.00 0.45
N TYR A 422 -8.29 17.35 1.55
CA TYR A 422 -9.72 17.07 1.75
C TYR A 422 -10.59 17.73 0.69
N GLN A 423 -10.28 18.99 0.32
CA GLN A 423 -11.00 19.72 -0.72
C GLN A 423 -10.66 19.26 -2.14
N ASN A 424 -9.52 18.59 -2.33
CA ASN A 424 -9.03 18.09 -3.61
C ASN A 424 -8.83 16.57 -3.57
N PRO A 425 -9.89 15.78 -3.33
CA PRO A 425 -9.74 14.34 -3.37
C PRO A 425 -9.31 13.93 -4.79
N PRO A 426 -8.46 12.89 -4.93
CA PRO A 426 -8.10 12.36 -6.23
C PRO A 426 -9.37 11.98 -6.98
N LYS A 427 -9.42 12.25 -8.30
CA LYS A 427 -10.48 11.71 -9.16
C LYS A 427 -10.43 10.19 -9.00
N ALA A 428 -11.52 9.61 -8.46
CA ALA A 428 -11.59 8.26 -7.90
C ALA A 428 -10.54 7.30 -8.47
N ALA A 429 -9.58 6.89 -7.63
CA ALA A 429 -8.78 5.71 -7.94
C ALA A 429 -9.76 4.53 -8.13
N PRO A 430 -9.58 3.68 -9.16
CA PRO A 430 -10.50 2.57 -9.41
C PRO A 430 -10.70 1.77 -8.13
N ALA A 431 -11.97 1.52 -7.80
CA ALA A 431 -12.38 0.78 -6.61
C ALA A 431 -11.55 -0.49 -6.49
N GLU A 432 -10.99 -0.72 -5.30
CA GLU A 432 -10.23 -1.94 -4.99
C GLU A 432 -11.12 -3.14 -5.31
N ALA A 433 -10.70 -3.94 -6.30
CA ALA A 433 -11.33 -5.23 -6.55
C ALA A 433 -11.16 -6.08 -5.28
N LYS A 434 -12.30 -6.37 -4.63
CA LYS A 434 -12.38 -7.20 -3.43
C LYS A 434 -11.86 -8.61 -3.64
#